data_AF-A0A841VLX4-F1
#
_entry.id   AF-A0A841VLX4-F1
#
_cell.length_a   1.000
_cell.length_b   1.000
_cell.length_c   1.000
_cell.angle_alpha   90.00
_cell.angle_beta   90.00
_cell.angle_gamma   90.00
#
_symmetry.space_group_name_H-M   'P 1'
#
loop_
_entity.id
_entity.type
_entity.pdbx_description
1 polymer ?
#
loop_
_entity_poly.entity_id
_entity_poly.type
_entity_poly.pdbx_seq_one_letter_code
_entity_poly.pdbx_strand_id
1 'polypeptide(L)'
;MSENTSFAFVANLLNVNCNLPFKVLEDCYFQKADSFQIDKIKKYFSDSGHFTQLFRFNLSPYELVYVEDTNMLQQNSLTGQHLEPQDWKYYVLNFYGGISKVYDLIMAANLVEIELEFGLQFIYYKEIKTFGIQENPTYTFNYFHEMNRSLPLSESIDDTNLQDIGSIYQYYQQLDEIKYPDIKEAINMLQELKHIPHSSKFKVLGLFTII
;
A
#
# COMPACT_ATOMS: atom_id res chain seq x y z
N MET A 1 14.02 -3.04 -16.32
CA MET A 1 13.60 -1.81 -17.03
C MET A 1 13.09 -0.71 -16.08
N SER A 2 13.30 -0.84 -14.77
CA SER A 2 12.60 -0.09 -13.70
C SER A 2 13.44 0.96 -12.97
N GLU A 3 14.76 1.02 -13.18
CA GLU A 3 15.67 1.87 -12.37
C GLU A 3 15.38 3.38 -12.48
N ASN A 4 14.62 3.80 -13.49
CA ASN A 4 14.35 5.21 -13.80
C ASN A 4 12.84 5.52 -13.81
N THR A 5 12.07 4.87 -12.96
CA THR A 5 10.61 5.08 -12.84
C THR A 5 10.21 5.18 -11.38
N SER A 6 9.33 6.14 -11.07
CA SER A 6 8.79 6.31 -9.73
C SER A 6 7.89 5.13 -9.38
N PHE A 7 7.83 4.77 -8.10
CA PHE A 7 6.95 3.70 -7.64
C PHE A 7 6.44 3.95 -6.23
N ALA A 8 5.23 3.48 -5.94
CA ALA A 8 4.65 3.47 -4.60
C ALA A 8 4.50 2.03 -4.12
N PHE A 9 5.04 1.75 -2.94
CA PHE A 9 4.93 0.45 -2.29
C PHE A 9 3.54 0.27 -1.67
N VAL A 10 2.88 -0.83 -2.01
CA VAL A 10 1.59 -1.22 -1.43
C VAL A 10 1.85 -2.01 -0.16
N ALA A 11 1.46 -1.44 0.98
CA ALA A 11 1.64 -1.99 2.31
C ALA A 11 0.65 -3.12 2.63
N ASN A 12 -0.52 -3.17 1.98
CA ASN A 12 -1.45 -4.28 2.18
C ASN A 12 -0.79 -5.63 1.88
N LEU A 13 -1.03 -6.63 2.74
CA LEU A 13 -0.76 -8.04 2.46
C LEU A 13 -1.84 -8.64 1.56
N LEU A 14 -1.73 -8.39 0.25
CA LEU A 14 -2.76 -8.79 -0.73
C LEU A 14 -2.60 -10.22 -1.23
N ASN A 15 -3.73 -10.86 -1.48
CA ASN A 15 -3.86 -11.97 -2.41
C ASN A 15 -4.25 -11.39 -3.77
N VAL A 16 -3.32 -11.42 -4.73
CA VAL A 16 -3.54 -10.80 -6.04
C VAL A 16 -4.07 -11.84 -7.02
N ASN A 17 -5.32 -11.66 -7.44
CA ASN A 17 -6.06 -12.56 -8.32
C ASN A 17 -6.24 -11.95 -9.72
N CYS A 18 -5.16 -11.39 -10.27
CA CYS A 18 -5.11 -10.82 -11.60
C CYS A 18 -3.80 -11.13 -12.33
N ASN A 19 -3.79 -10.91 -13.65
CA ASN A 19 -2.57 -11.02 -14.44
C ASN A 19 -1.70 -9.77 -14.25
N LEU A 20 -0.44 -9.97 -13.87
CA LEU A 20 0.53 -8.89 -13.66
C LEU A 20 1.56 -8.84 -14.81
N PRO A 21 2.05 -7.65 -15.20
CA PRO A 21 1.67 -6.32 -14.71
C PRO A 21 0.28 -5.89 -15.22
N PHE A 22 -0.50 -5.25 -14.35
CA PHE A 22 -1.82 -4.71 -14.69
C PHE A 22 -1.74 -3.21 -14.96
N LYS A 23 -2.31 -2.74 -16.08
CA LYS A 23 -2.33 -1.31 -16.43
C LYS A 23 -3.51 -0.61 -15.74
N VAL A 24 -3.23 0.19 -14.74
CA VAL A 24 -4.25 0.97 -14.00
C VAL A 24 -4.64 2.24 -14.76
N LEU A 25 -3.66 2.92 -15.34
CA LEU A 25 -3.83 4.12 -16.18
C LEU A 25 -2.80 4.13 -17.30
N GLU A 26 -2.86 5.13 -18.18
CA GLU A 26 -1.69 5.47 -19.00
C GLU A 26 -0.48 5.76 -18.10
N ASP A 27 0.65 5.14 -18.43
CA ASP A 27 1.89 5.29 -17.68
C ASP A 27 1.82 4.89 -16.20
N CYS A 28 0.86 4.03 -15.80
CA CYS A 28 0.69 3.54 -14.43
C CYS A 28 0.37 2.05 -14.38
N TYR A 29 1.20 1.27 -13.69
CA TYR A 29 1.10 -0.20 -13.67
C TYR A 29 1.18 -0.75 -12.25
N PHE A 30 0.23 -1.59 -11.87
CA PHE A 30 0.27 -2.40 -10.66
C PHE A 30 1.00 -3.72 -10.96
N GLN A 31 2.02 -4.06 -10.18
CA GLN A 31 2.85 -5.24 -10.44
C GLN A 31 3.58 -5.72 -9.19
N LYS A 32 4.17 -6.93 -9.27
CA LYS A 32 5.19 -7.35 -8.30
C LYS A 32 6.38 -6.40 -8.38
N ALA A 33 6.92 -6.08 -7.21
CA ALA A 33 8.17 -5.37 -7.10
C ALA A 33 9.31 -6.23 -7.66
N ASP A 34 10.21 -5.63 -8.43
CA ASP A 34 11.45 -6.32 -8.80
C ASP A 34 12.50 -6.25 -7.68
N SER A 35 13.64 -6.92 -7.89
CA SER A 35 14.73 -6.97 -6.91
C SER A 35 15.23 -5.59 -6.49
N PHE A 36 15.35 -4.65 -7.44
CA PHE A 36 15.81 -3.28 -7.14
C PHE A 36 14.81 -2.55 -6.23
N GLN A 37 13.52 -2.67 -6.54
CA GLN A 37 12.45 -2.05 -5.75
C GLN A 37 12.37 -2.66 -4.36
N ILE A 38 12.46 -3.99 -4.25
CA ILE A 38 12.48 -4.72 -2.97
C ILE A 38 13.67 -4.27 -2.12
N ASP A 39 14.86 -4.17 -2.70
CA ASP A 39 16.05 -3.72 -1.99
C ASP A 39 15.90 -2.28 -1.46
N LYS A 40 15.28 -1.39 -2.24
CA LYS A 40 14.99 -0.01 -1.81
C LYS A 40 13.99 0.02 -0.64
N ILE A 41 12.92 -0.76 -0.72
CA ILE A 41 11.90 -0.88 0.32
C ILE A 41 12.53 -1.42 1.61
N LYS A 42 13.23 -2.55 1.53
CA LYS A 42 13.90 -3.20 2.67
C LYS A 42 14.94 -2.28 3.31
N LYS A 43 15.77 -1.63 2.50
CA LYS A 43 16.77 -0.68 2.99
C LYS A 43 16.10 0.44 3.77
N TYR A 44 15.04 1.03 3.23
CA TYR A 44 14.33 2.11 3.91
C TYR A 44 13.77 1.68 5.26
N PHE A 45 13.09 0.53 5.32
CA PHE A 45 12.54 0.01 6.58
C PHE A 45 13.61 -0.37 7.61
N SER A 46 14.79 -0.83 7.15
CA SER A 46 15.93 -1.10 8.03
C SER A 46 16.54 0.20 8.56
N ASP A 47 16.67 1.23 7.72
CA ASP A 47 17.29 2.50 8.06
C ASP A 47 16.37 3.40 8.92
N SER A 48 15.04 3.26 8.80
CA SER A 48 14.06 4.10 9.50
C SER A 48 13.94 3.84 11.00
N GLY A 49 14.58 2.79 11.54
CA GLY A 49 14.54 2.52 12.99
C GLY A 49 13.24 1.82 13.44
N HIS A 50 12.10 2.19 12.87
CA HIS A 50 10.76 1.75 13.29
C HIS A 50 10.49 0.26 13.06
N PHE A 51 11.07 -0.32 11.99
CA PHE A 51 10.83 -1.73 11.61
C PHE A 51 12.09 -2.57 11.65
N THR A 52 13.15 -2.01 12.23
CA THR A 52 14.47 -2.61 12.29
C THR A 52 14.44 -4.04 12.81
N GLN A 53 13.62 -4.36 13.82
CA GLN A 53 13.56 -5.72 14.36
C GLN A 53 12.89 -6.70 13.38
N LEU A 54 11.79 -6.31 12.72
CA LEU A 54 11.12 -7.16 11.75
C LEU A 54 12.06 -7.52 10.58
N PHE A 55 12.79 -6.53 10.06
CA PHE A 55 13.69 -6.75 8.93
C PHE A 55 15.05 -7.33 9.32
N ARG A 56 15.61 -7.01 10.50
CA ARG A 56 16.88 -7.60 10.98
C ARG A 56 16.79 -9.09 11.24
N PHE A 57 15.61 -9.60 11.60
CA PHE A 57 15.40 -11.02 11.84
C PHE A 57 14.76 -11.75 10.65
N ASN A 58 14.71 -11.11 9.46
CA ASN A 58 14.01 -11.62 8.27
C ASN A 58 12.53 -11.96 8.50
N LEU A 59 11.89 -11.38 9.51
CA LEU A 59 10.48 -11.61 9.82
C LEU A 59 9.57 -10.68 9.00
N SER A 60 9.94 -10.42 7.75
CA SER A 60 9.13 -9.55 6.91
C SER A 60 7.81 -10.27 6.59
N PRO A 61 6.65 -9.67 6.88
CA PRO A 61 5.35 -10.31 6.63
C PRO A 61 5.10 -10.59 5.15
N TYR A 62 5.77 -9.86 4.26
CA TYR A 62 5.70 -10.02 2.81
C TYR A 62 6.47 -11.25 2.31
N GLU A 63 7.30 -11.86 3.16
CA GLU A 63 8.14 -13.02 2.87
C GLU A 63 7.68 -14.27 3.63
N LEU A 64 6.55 -14.20 4.32
CA LEU A 64 6.04 -15.26 5.18
C LEU A 64 4.63 -15.69 4.77
N VAL A 65 4.34 -16.97 4.96
CA VAL A 65 2.99 -17.52 5.00
C VAL A 65 2.78 -18.20 6.35
N TYR A 66 1.62 -17.98 6.96
CA TYR A 66 1.28 -18.62 8.22
C TYR A 66 0.50 -19.91 7.95
N VAL A 67 1.00 -21.03 8.45
CA VAL A 67 0.37 -22.34 8.34
C VAL A 67 -0.06 -22.84 9.72
N GLU A 68 -1.15 -23.59 9.79
CA GLU A 68 -1.58 -24.24 11.03
C GLU A 68 -0.55 -25.29 11.46
N ASP A 69 -0.09 -25.19 12.70
CA ASP A 69 0.79 -26.19 13.29
C ASP A 69 -0.04 -27.40 13.73
N THR A 70 -0.04 -28.45 12.91
CA THR A 70 -0.75 -29.70 13.22
C THR A 70 -0.13 -30.49 14.37
N ASN A 71 1.03 -30.10 14.90
CA ASN A 71 1.76 -30.85 15.93
C ASN A 71 1.56 -30.29 17.36
N MET A 72 0.93 -29.13 17.52
CA MET A 72 0.66 -28.53 18.82
C MET A 72 -0.74 -28.89 19.30
N LEU A 73 -0.86 -29.48 20.50
CA LEU A 73 -2.13 -29.82 21.15
C LEU A 73 -2.97 -28.60 21.57
N GLN A 74 -2.45 -27.38 21.40
CA GLN A 74 -3.19 -26.14 21.63
C GLN A 74 -3.86 -25.71 20.33
N GLN A 75 -5.20 -25.64 20.34
CA GLN A 75 -5.99 -25.03 19.27
C GLN A 75 -5.43 -23.63 18.96
N ASN A 76 -5.07 -23.40 17.70
CA ASN A 76 -4.73 -22.11 17.08
C ASN A 76 -3.25 -21.63 17.17
N SER A 77 -2.25 -22.50 17.22
CA SER A 77 -0.87 -22.07 16.95
C SER A 77 -0.56 -22.07 15.45
N LEU A 78 -0.23 -20.90 14.89
CA LEU A 78 0.26 -20.75 13.52
C LEU A 78 1.78 -20.67 13.52
N THR A 79 2.43 -21.35 12.58
CA THR A 79 3.87 -21.21 12.32
C THR A 79 4.09 -20.42 11.05
N GLY A 80 4.99 -19.42 11.09
CA GLY A 80 5.44 -18.73 9.88
C GLY A 80 6.41 -19.59 9.08
N GLN A 81 6.12 -19.81 7.80
CA GLN A 81 7.02 -20.41 6.83
C GLN A 81 7.49 -19.34 5.84
N HIS A 82 8.77 -19.36 5.50
CA HIS A 82 9.31 -18.47 4.49
C HIS A 82 8.83 -18.84 3.10
N LEU A 83 8.41 -17.81 2.36
CA LEU A 83 8.12 -17.88 0.94
C LEU A 83 9.41 -17.83 0.14
N GLU A 84 9.44 -18.55 -0.97
CA GLU A 84 10.49 -18.40 -1.96
C GLU A 84 10.44 -16.99 -2.59
N PRO A 85 11.56 -16.42 -3.08
CA PRO A 85 11.60 -15.05 -3.56
C PRO A 85 10.58 -14.71 -4.65
N GLN A 86 10.24 -15.66 -5.53
CA GLN A 86 9.21 -15.47 -6.56
C GLN A 86 7.79 -15.33 -5.99
N ASP A 87 7.57 -15.84 -4.78
CA ASP A 87 6.27 -15.87 -4.09
C ASP A 87 6.12 -14.74 -3.07
N TRP A 88 7.17 -13.92 -2.86
CA TRP A 88 7.08 -12.75 -2.01
C TRP A 88 5.98 -11.78 -2.45
N LYS A 89 5.30 -11.21 -1.46
CA LYS A 89 4.13 -10.34 -1.64
C LYS A 89 4.48 -8.86 -1.64
N TYR A 90 5.62 -8.48 -2.23
CA TYR A 90 5.94 -7.08 -2.48
C TYR A 90 5.26 -6.61 -3.76
N TYR A 91 4.28 -5.72 -3.62
CA TYR A 91 3.58 -5.12 -4.75
C TYR A 91 3.85 -3.61 -4.81
N VAL A 92 3.92 -3.09 -6.03
CA VAL A 92 4.14 -1.67 -6.29
C VAL A 92 3.20 -1.17 -7.36
N LEU A 93 2.88 0.12 -7.26
CA LEU A 93 2.33 0.89 -8.35
C LEU A 93 3.47 1.69 -9.00
N ASN A 94 3.89 1.28 -10.20
CA ASN A 94 4.85 2.04 -11.00
C ASN A 94 4.15 3.17 -11.73
N PHE A 95 4.73 4.36 -11.74
CA PHE A 95 4.15 5.50 -12.45
C PHE A 95 5.20 6.46 -13.00
N TYR A 96 4.83 7.14 -14.08
CA TYR A 96 5.54 8.34 -14.54
C TYR A 96 4.85 9.60 -14.05
N GLY A 97 5.56 10.43 -13.29
CA GLY A 97 5.07 11.69 -12.76
C GLY A 97 5.78 12.11 -11.47
N GLY A 98 5.38 13.26 -10.95
CA GLY A 98 5.84 13.79 -9.66
C GLY A 98 4.86 13.55 -8.52
N ILE A 99 5.09 14.25 -7.40
CA ILE A 99 4.34 14.13 -6.14
C ILE A 99 2.83 14.36 -6.33
N SER A 100 2.42 15.35 -7.14
CA SER A 100 1.00 15.63 -7.38
C SER A 100 0.26 14.42 -7.97
N LYS A 101 0.86 13.74 -8.96
CA LYS A 101 0.21 12.61 -9.62
C LYS A 101 0.04 11.43 -8.68
N VAL A 102 1.06 11.12 -7.86
CA VAL A 102 0.96 10.03 -6.89
C VAL A 102 -0.03 10.38 -5.78
N TYR A 103 -0.11 11.64 -5.37
CA TYR A 103 -1.10 12.09 -4.38
C TYR A 103 -2.52 11.87 -4.89
N ASP A 104 -2.83 12.30 -6.11
CA ASP A 104 -4.14 12.11 -6.72
C ASP A 104 -4.49 10.62 -6.92
N LEU A 105 -3.48 9.80 -7.25
CA LEU A 105 -3.62 8.33 -7.31
C LEU A 105 -3.94 7.72 -5.95
N ILE A 106 -3.28 8.18 -4.89
CA ILE A 106 -3.58 7.76 -3.51
C ILE A 106 -5.00 8.15 -3.13
N MET A 107 -5.44 9.37 -3.45
CA MET A 107 -6.82 9.80 -3.18
C MET A 107 -7.83 8.90 -3.90
N ALA A 108 -7.60 8.58 -5.17
CA ALA A 108 -8.47 7.68 -5.93
C ALA A 108 -8.49 6.25 -5.36
N ALA A 109 -7.34 5.74 -4.97
CA ALA A 109 -7.20 4.40 -4.39
C ALA A 109 -7.79 4.26 -2.98
N ASN A 110 -8.05 5.36 -2.28
CA ASN A 110 -8.78 5.34 -1.01
C ASN A 110 -10.30 5.19 -1.18
N LEU A 111 -10.81 5.44 -2.38
CA LEU A 111 -12.25 5.44 -2.66
C LEU A 111 -12.75 4.12 -3.24
N VAL A 112 -11.86 3.19 -3.56
CA VAL A 112 -12.24 1.84 -4.01
C VAL A 112 -12.64 0.96 -2.82
N GLU A 113 -13.42 -0.08 -3.10
CA GLU A 113 -13.90 -1.03 -2.10
C GLU A 113 -12.76 -1.68 -1.30
N ILE A 114 -11.69 -2.08 -2.00
CA ILE A 114 -10.46 -2.60 -1.39
C ILE A 114 -9.42 -1.51 -1.43
N GLU A 115 -9.24 -0.86 -0.29
CA GLU A 115 -8.32 0.25 -0.12
C GLU A 115 -6.87 -0.19 -0.38
N LEU A 116 -6.19 0.47 -1.33
CA LEU A 116 -4.74 0.30 -1.49
C LEU A 116 -3.99 1.27 -0.59
N GLU A 117 -3.31 0.69 0.39
CA GLU A 117 -2.45 1.33 1.35
C GLU A 117 -1.05 1.57 0.76
N PHE A 118 -0.68 2.83 0.50
CA PHE A 118 0.65 3.17 0.00
C PHE A 118 1.59 3.60 1.14
N GLY A 119 2.42 2.68 1.63
CA GLY A 119 3.30 2.93 2.79
C GLY A 119 4.52 3.80 2.47
N LEU A 120 5.10 3.64 1.28
CA LEU A 120 6.28 4.38 0.83
C LEU A 120 6.11 4.81 -0.62
N GLN A 121 6.51 6.04 -0.95
CA GLN A 121 6.59 6.52 -2.34
C GLN A 121 8.02 6.89 -2.68
N PHE A 122 8.55 6.27 -3.74
CA PHE A 122 9.87 6.52 -4.29
C PHE A 122 9.73 7.33 -5.57
N ILE A 123 10.09 8.62 -5.53
CA ILE A 123 9.94 9.56 -6.64
C ILE A 123 11.27 9.71 -7.37
N TYR A 124 11.35 9.26 -8.62
CA TYR A 124 12.56 9.36 -9.41
C TYR A 124 12.75 10.76 -9.99
N TYR A 125 13.86 11.41 -9.66
CA TYR A 125 14.28 12.70 -10.24
C TYR A 125 15.30 12.47 -11.35
N LYS A 126 14.90 12.73 -12.60
CA LYS A 126 15.72 12.48 -13.79
C LYS A 126 16.99 13.33 -13.83
N GLU A 127 16.92 14.55 -13.32
CA GLU A 127 18.02 15.54 -13.35
C GLU A 127 19.21 15.09 -12.52
N ILE A 128 18.94 14.51 -11.35
CA ILE A 128 19.94 14.07 -10.38
C ILE A 128 20.07 12.55 -10.31
N LYS A 129 19.31 11.81 -11.14
CA LYS A 129 19.31 10.35 -11.26
C LYS A 129 19.19 9.64 -9.92
N THR A 130 18.34 10.15 -9.03
CA THR A 130 18.11 9.57 -7.70
C THR A 130 16.65 9.63 -7.32
N PHE A 131 16.31 8.92 -6.26
CA PHE A 131 14.96 8.89 -5.70
C PHE A 131 14.86 9.81 -4.49
N GLY A 132 13.79 10.63 -4.45
CA GLY A 132 13.25 11.10 -3.19
C GLY A 132 12.33 10.04 -2.60
N ILE A 133 12.17 10.08 -1.28
CA ILE A 133 11.28 9.18 -0.57
C ILE A 133 10.27 10.03 0.18
N GLN A 134 9.00 9.72 0.00
CA GLN A 134 7.91 10.25 0.78
C GLN A 134 7.26 9.09 1.53
N GLU A 135 6.97 9.31 2.81
CA GLU A 135 6.33 8.32 3.66
C GLU A 135 5.19 8.96 4.45
N ASN A 136 4.28 8.11 4.91
CA ASN A 136 3.32 8.45 5.94
C ASN A 136 3.66 7.64 7.19
N PRO A 137 4.52 8.15 8.09
CA PRO A 137 5.11 7.34 9.16
C PRO A 137 4.07 6.86 10.17
N THR A 138 3.08 7.69 10.49
CA THR A 138 1.97 7.31 11.39
C THR A 138 1.16 6.16 10.82
N TYR A 139 0.89 6.21 9.51
CA TYR A 139 0.13 5.18 8.83
C TYR A 139 0.88 3.86 8.75
N THR A 140 2.11 3.91 8.25
CA THR A 140 3.01 2.77 8.17
C THR A 140 3.18 2.13 9.56
N PHE A 141 3.33 2.94 10.61
CA PHE A 141 3.35 2.45 11.99
C PHE A 141 2.05 1.76 12.41
N ASN A 142 0.88 2.38 12.19
CA ASN A 142 -0.40 1.80 12.55
C ASN A 142 -0.62 0.46 11.85
N TYR A 143 -0.35 0.38 10.55
CA TYR A 143 -0.52 -0.83 9.75
C TYR A 143 0.34 -1.97 10.29
N PHE A 144 1.66 -1.76 10.41
CA PHE A 144 2.56 -2.80 10.91
C PHE A 144 2.33 -3.13 12.39
N HIS A 145 1.89 -2.18 13.20
CA HIS A 145 1.55 -2.43 14.60
C HIS A 145 0.32 -3.33 14.71
N GLU A 146 -0.72 -3.09 13.90
CA GLU A 146 -1.93 -3.90 13.89
C GLU A 146 -1.70 -5.28 13.27
N MET A 147 -0.89 -5.37 12.22
CA MET A 147 -0.49 -6.64 11.62
C MET A 147 0.26 -7.56 12.62
N ASN A 148 0.96 -7.01 13.61
CA ASN A 148 1.54 -7.79 14.70
C ASN A 148 0.51 -8.27 15.75
N ARG A 149 -0.66 -7.63 15.82
CA ARG A 149 -1.70 -7.88 16.84
C ARG A 149 -2.85 -8.75 16.36
N SER A 150 -3.08 -8.82 15.05
CA SER A 150 -4.14 -9.60 14.42
C SER A 150 -3.58 -10.44 13.28
N LEU A 151 -4.12 -11.64 13.10
CA LEU A 151 -3.94 -12.45 11.90
C LEU A 151 -4.13 -11.56 10.65
N PRO A 152 -3.21 -11.57 9.67
CA PRO A 152 -3.33 -10.72 8.51
C PRO A 152 -4.63 -11.04 7.79
N LEU A 153 -5.56 -10.09 7.77
CA LEU A 153 -6.69 -10.10 6.86
C LEU A 153 -6.09 -9.90 5.46
N SER A 154 -5.75 -11.00 4.81
CA SER A 154 -5.23 -10.92 3.45
C SER A 154 -6.40 -10.65 2.51
N GLU A 155 -6.59 -9.38 2.20
CA GLU A 155 -7.59 -8.93 1.24
C GLU A 155 -7.22 -9.45 -0.15
N SER A 156 -8.23 -9.79 -0.93
CA SER A 156 -8.07 -10.29 -2.29
C SER A 156 -8.36 -9.18 -3.27
N ILE A 157 -7.39 -8.77 -4.08
CA ILE A 157 -7.61 -7.78 -5.15
C ILE A 157 -7.63 -8.46 -6.52
N ASP A 158 -8.50 -7.99 -7.41
CA ASP A 158 -8.62 -8.46 -8.79
C ASP A 158 -8.56 -7.34 -9.84
N ASP A 159 -8.80 -7.70 -11.11
CA ASP A 159 -8.81 -6.76 -12.24
C ASP A 159 -9.85 -5.66 -12.06
N THR A 160 -11.03 -5.96 -11.50
CA THR A 160 -12.12 -4.99 -11.33
C THR A 160 -11.73 -3.92 -10.33
N ASN A 161 -11.17 -4.31 -9.18
CA ASN A 161 -10.71 -3.35 -8.19
C ASN A 161 -9.64 -2.40 -8.76
N LEU A 162 -8.70 -2.92 -9.56
CA LEU A 162 -7.64 -2.11 -10.18
C LEU A 162 -8.19 -1.19 -11.29
N GLN A 163 -9.22 -1.62 -12.04
CA GLN A 163 -9.91 -0.77 -13.02
C GLN A 163 -10.68 0.38 -12.35
N ASP A 164 -11.27 0.13 -11.19
CA ASP A 164 -12.00 1.15 -10.44
C ASP A 164 -11.08 2.28 -9.99
N ILE A 165 -9.86 1.97 -9.52
CA ILE A 165 -8.86 3.00 -9.20
C ILE A 165 -8.61 3.90 -10.41
N GLY A 166 -8.44 3.30 -11.59
CA GLY A 166 -8.21 4.04 -12.82
C GLY A 166 -9.38 4.96 -13.19
N SER A 167 -10.60 4.46 -13.05
CA SER A 167 -11.83 5.19 -13.36
C SER A 167 -12.08 6.32 -12.37
N ILE A 168 -11.94 6.06 -11.06
CA ILE A 168 -12.06 7.07 -10.00
C ILE A 168 -11.01 8.16 -10.17
N TYR A 169 -9.77 7.80 -10.52
CA TYR A 169 -8.73 8.79 -10.79
C TYR A 169 -9.15 9.75 -11.92
N GLN A 170 -9.74 9.24 -13.00
CA GLN A 170 -10.24 10.08 -14.09
C GLN A 170 -11.36 11.01 -13.63
N TYR A 171 -12.31 10.51 -12.82
CA TYR A 171 -13.37 11.34 -12.24
C TYR A 171 -12.83 12.41 -11.29
N TYR A 172 -11.84 12.06 -10.47
CA TYR A 172 -11.18 12.98 -9.55
C TYR A 172 -10.48 14.11 -10.31
N GLN A 173 -9.76 13.81 -11.39
CA GLN A 173 -9.12 14.84 -12.25
C GLN A 173 -10.13 15.73 -12.98
N GLN A 174 -11.36 15.26 -13.20
CA GLN A 174 -12.41 16.00 -13.90
C GLN A 174 -13.41 16.65 -12.94
N LEU A 175 -13.18 16.58 -11.63
CA LEU A 175 -14.07 17.12 -10.62
C LEU A 175 -14.17 18.65 -10.76
N ASP A 176 -15.38 19.15 -10.92
CA ASP A 176 -15.66 20.58 -10.87
C ASP A 176 -15.67 21.04 -9.40
N GLU A 177 -14.51 21.47 -8.92
CA GLU A 177 -14.31 21.91 -7.53
C GLU A 177 -15.12 23.16 -7.16
N ILE A 178 -15.55 23.95 -8.13
CA ILE A 178 -16.40 25.13 -7.88
C ILE A 178 -17.84 24.67 -7.62
N LYS A 179 -18.29 23.69 -8.39
CA LYS A 179 -19.64 23.15 -8.27
C LYS A 179 -19.79 22.16 -7.11
N TYR A 180 -18.74 21.41 -6.79
CA TYR A 180 -18.76 20.35 -5.78
C TYR A 180 -17.57 20.44 -4.81
N PRO A 181 -17.41 21.57 -4.08
CA PRO A 181 -16.29 21.75 -3.15
C PRO A 181 -16.25 20.69 -2.05
N ASP A 182 -17.44 20.30 -1.55
CA ASP A 182 -17.59 19.36 -0.44
C ASP A 182 -17.08 17.95 -0.77
N ILE A 183 -17.09 17.55 -2.06
CA ILE A 183 -16.59 16.23 -2.48
C ILE A 183 -15.08 16.15 -2.24
N LYS A 184 -14.34 17.18 -2.63
CA LYS A 184 -12.88 17.20 -2.45
C LYS A 184 -12.52 17.30 -0.97
N GLU A 185 -13.28 18.06 -0.20
CA GLU A 185 -13.13 18.14 1.26
C GLU A 185 -13.36 16.78 1.92
N ALA A 186 -14.44 16.07 1.55
CA ALA A 186 -14.74 14.73 2.05
C ALA A 186 -13.62 13.72 1.74
N ILE A 187 -13.04 13.76 0.53
CA ILE A 187 -11.91 12.92 0.14
C ILE A 187 -10.67 13.22 1.00
N ASN A 188 -10.38 14.50 1.25
CA ASN A 188 -9.27 14.90 2.13
C ASN A 188 -9.51 14.42 3.57
N MET A 189 -10.72 14.59 4.11
CA MET A 189 -11.07 14.08 5.44
C MET A 189 -10.90 12.55 5.52
N LEU A 190 -11.29 11.82 4.48
CA LEU A 190 -11.09 10.37 4.41
C LEU A 190 -9.61 10.01 4.49
N GLN A 191 -8.75 10.71 3.73
CA GLN A 191 -7.30 10.54 3.81
C GLN A 191 -6.76 10.83 5.22
N GLU A 192 -7.25 11.87 5.89
CA GLU A 192 -6.82 12.22 7.24
C GLU A 192 -7.18 11.15 8.28
N LEU A 193 -8.34 10.50 8.13
CA LEU A 193 -8.75 9.40 9.00
C LEU A 193 -7.80 8.19 8.93
N LYS A 194 -6.99 8.05 7.87
CA LYS A 194 -5.96 6.99 7.77
C LYS A 194 -4.85 7.13 8.80
N HIS A 195 -4.65 8.32 9.38
CA HIS A 195 -3.70 8.51 10.49
C HIS A 195 -4.20 7.92 11.82
N ILE A 196 -5.48 7.55 11.89
CA ILE A 196 -6.09 6.96 13.08
C ILE A 196 -5.99 5.42 12.96
N PRO A 197 -5.61 4.69 14.03
CA PRO A 197 -5.60 3.22 14.04
C PRO A 197 -6.94 2.63 13.61
N HIS A 198 -6.95 1.53 12.84
CA HIS A 198 -8.17 0.92 12.30
C HIS A 198 -9.12 0.46 13.41
N SER A 199 -8.58 -0.01 14.55
CA SER A 199 -9.41 -0.42 15.69
C SER A 199 -10.00 0.75 16.51
N SER A 200 -9.73 1.99 16.13
CA SER A 200 -10.17 3.17 16.88
C SER A 200 -11.64 3.49 16.62
N LYS A 201 -12.43 3.62 17.68
CA LYS A 201 -13.83 4.10 17.60
C LYS A 201 -13.94 5.50 16.98
N PHE A 202 -12.89 6.32 17.10
CA PHE A 202 -12.85 7.65 16.48
C PHE A 202 -12.79 7.59 14.96
N LYS A 203 -12.14 6.56 14.39
CA LYS A 203 -12.12 6.35 12.93
C LYS A 203 -13.54 6.08 12.43
N VAL A 204 -14.28 5.21 13.12
CA VAL A 204 -15.69 4.91 12.81
C VAL A 204 -16.56 6.18 12.89
N LEU A 205 -16.44 6.96 13.96
CA LEU A 205 -17.17 8.23 14.09
C LEU A 205 -16.83 9.24 12.99
N GLY A 206 -15.55 9.32 12.62
CA GLY A 206 -15.10 10.16 11.51
C GLY A 206 -15.74 9.76 10.18
N LEU A 207 -15.78 8.46 9.87
CA LEU A 207 -16.40 7.96 8.64
C LEU A 207 -17.89 8.34 8.56
N PHE A 208 -18.64 8.23 9.67
CA PHE A 208 -20.04 8.67 9.74
C PHE A 208 -20.23 10.18 9.61
N THR A 209 -19.18 10.98 9.84
CA THR A 209 -19.25 12.45 9.74
C THR A 209 -18.97 12.94 8.32
N ILE A 210 -18.29 12.11 7.50
CA ILE A 210 -18.00 12.40 6.10
C ILE A 210 -19.23 12.15 5.19
N ILE A 211 -20.08 11.19 5.56
CA ILE A 211 -21.31 10.82 4.85
C ILE A 211 -22.47 11.73 5.25
#